data_AF-W0RQL1-F1
#
_entry.id   AF-W0RQL1-F1
#
_cell.length_a   1.000
_cell.length_b   1.000
_cell.length_c   1.000
_cell.angle_alpha   90.00
_cell.angle_beta   90.00
_cell.angle_gamma   90.00
#
_symmetry.space_group_name_H-M   'P 1'
#
loop_
_entity.id
_entity.type
_entity.pdbx_description
1 polymer ?
#
loop_
_entity_poly.entity_id
_entity_poly.type
_entity_poly.pdbx_seq_one_letter_code
_entity_poly.pdbx_strand_id
1 'polypeptide(L)'
;MMPRFHRSPLALVVVGALLAACSGSDDGSTAPKSGEPVNVAQLFGELAPPGATNALLLSSGLSLPATSAAIGASCPYDAASKSFVCAPVTSNGLTVTTSYQLLDAAGKPQDASADRRTTAAMHTVSTISGTLTLPPGTGTTAAGPLTISGKQDMTLSGLLGPTHTLNGTATTTIHGTFTLGSGVTTLNATTTQTMRDVVYPAATTGAPSYPTSGTVTIDGTSSFGTAAPAVTTHLVMTFNGTSTVTLTMSTGGSTERCTINLATQAPPVCTAG
;
A
#
# COMPACT_ATOMS: atom_id res chain seq x y z
N MET A 1 -35.84 -29.39 -28.59
CA MET A 1 -35.99 -28.00 -28.13
C MET A 1 -34.86 -27.70 -27.17
N MET A 2 -33.86 -26.90 -27.59
CA MET A 2 -32.76 -26.42 -26.76
C MET A 2 -33.06 -24.97 -26.33
N PRO A 3 -32.85 -24.57 -25.07
CA PRO A 3 -32.95 -23.16 -24.71
C PRO A 3 -31.65 -22.44 -25.09
N ARG A 4 -31.79 -21.40 -25.91
CA ARG A 4 -30.75 -20.41 -26.22
C ARG A 4 -30.58 -19.50 -25.00
N PHE A 5 -29.39 -19.49 -24.40
CA PHE A 5 -29.01 -18.44 -23.44
C PHE A 5 -28.66 -17.15 -24.18
N HIS A 6 -29.48 -16.11 -23.97
CA HIS A 6 -29.17 -14.73 -24.35
C HIS A 6 -28.03 -14.20 -23.46
N ARG A 7 -26.91 -13.81 -24.08
CA ARG A 7 -25.87 -13.01 -23.44
C ARG A 7 -26.30 -11.54 -23.47
N SER A 8 -26.63 -10.97 -22.31
CA SER A 8 -26.64 -9.51 -22.14
C SER A 8 -25.22 -9.05 -21.79
N PRO A 9 -24.67 -8.00 -22.44
CA PRO A 9 -23.41 -7.42 -22.06
C PRO A 9 -23.61 -6.49 -20.84
N LEU A 10 -22.90 -6.78 -19.74
CA LEU A 10 -22.73 -5.85 -18.63
C LEU A 10 -21.90 -4.65 -19.12
N ALA A 11 -22.50 -3.47 -19.06
CA ALA A 11 -21.86 -2.21 -19.36
C ALA A 11 -20.77 -1.90 -18.31
N LEU A 12 -19.54 -1.73 -18.78
CA LEU A 12 -18.41 -1.19 -18.03
C LEU A 12 -18.65 0.33 -17.86
N VAL A 13 -18.90 0.76 -16.62
CA VAL A 13 -18.90 2.18 -16.27
C VAL A 13 -17.43 2.62 -16.15
N VAL A 14 -16.95 3.29 -17.20
CA VAL A 14 -15.66 3.99 -17.21
C VAL A 14 -15.82 5.28 -16.41
N VAL A 15 -15.24 5.33 -15.21
CA VAL A 15 -15.07 6.59 -14.48
C VAL A 15 -13.82 7.26 -15.03
N GLY A 16 -14.00 8.11 -16.04
CA GLY A 16 -12.98 9.06 -16.49
C GLY A 16 -12.97 10.28 -15.57
N ALA A 17 -11.91 10.45 -14.79
CA ALA A 17 -11.65 11.68 -14.07
C ALA A 17 -10.64 12.53 -14.84
N LEU A 18 -11.05 13.75 -15.17
CA LEU A 18 -10.27 14.77 -15.86
C LEU A 18 -9.02 15.14 -15.04
N LEU A 19 -7.84 15.02 -15.66
CA LEU A 19 -6.67 15.83 -15.31
C LEU A 19 -6.51 16.89 -16.39
N ALA A 20 -7.11 18.06 -16.15
CA ALA A 20 -6.67 19.30 -16.80
C ALA A 20 -5.43 19.78 -16.04
N ALA A 21 -4.24 19.43 -16.53
CA ALA A 21 -3.02 20.08 -16.12
C ALA A 21 -2.81 21.31 -17.01
N CYS A 22 -2.70 22.47 -16.37
CA CYS A 22 -2.34 23.74 -16.99
C CYS A 22 -1.00 23.64 -17.73
N SER A 23 -0.96 24.31 -18.87
CA SER A 23 0.18 24.62 -19.74
C SER A 23 1.33 25.33 -19.03
N GLY A 24 2.58 25.02 -19.41
CA GLY A 24 3.74 25.86 -19.07
C GLY A 24 5.13 25.24 -19.28
N SER A 25 5.62 25.35 -20.51
CA SER A 25 7.02 25.54 -20.95
C SER A 25 8.12 24.52 -20.60
N ASP A 26 8.57 23.85 -21.67
CA ASP A 26 9.85 23.16 -21.82
C ASP A 26 11.03 24.11 -21.61
N ASP A 27 11.93 23.79 -20.68
CA ASP A 27 13.31 24.31 -20.64
C ASP A 27 14.24 23.14 -20.24
N GLY A 28 15.13 22.76 -21.16
CA GLY A 28 16.00 21.59 -21.10
C GLY A 28 17.11 21.64 -20.05
N SER A 29 16.76 21.59 -18.77
CA SER A 29 17.68 21.23 -17.68
C SER A 29 16.99 20.24 -16.75
N THR A 30 17.51 19.02 -16.65
CA THR A 30 17.00 17.96 -15.77
C THR A 30 17.36 18.16 -14.30
N ALA A 31 18.07 19.24 -13.96
CA ALA A 31 18.40 19.60 -12.60
C ALA A 31 17.27 20.44 -11.96
N PRO A 32 16.84 20.16 -10.72
CA PRO A 32 15.84 20.96 -10.02
C PRO A 32 16.26 22.42 -9.97
N LYS A 33 15.35 23.37 -10.22
CA LYS A 33 15.63 24.81 -10.10
C LYS A 33 15.71 25.20 -8.61
N SER A 34 16.40 26.29 -8.27
CA SER A 34 16.53 26.73 -6.87
C SER A 34 15.18 27.20 -6.33
N GLY A 35 14.79 26.80 -5.12
CA GLY A 35 13.49 27.17 -4.53
C GLY A 35 12.31 26.36 -5.06
N GLU A 36 12.57 25.25 -5.75
CA GLU A 36 11.53 24.32 -6.20
C GLU A 36 11.04 23.48 -5.00
N PRO A 37 9.73 23.49 -4.70
CA PRO A 37 9.19 22.73 -3.58
C PRO A 37 9.27 21.22 -3.85
N VAL A 38 9.33 20.42 -2.78
CA VAL A 38 9.28 18.96 -2.87
C VAL A 38 7.93 18.51 -3.44
N ASN A 39 7.95 17.65 -4.48
CA ASN A 39 6.73 17.02 -5.01
C ASN A 39 6.29 15.86 -4.11
N VAL A 40 5.60 16.18 -3.03
CA VAL A 40 5.15 15.21 -2.02
C VAL A 40 4.19 14.17 -2.59
N ALA A 41 3.36 14.53 -3.57
CA ALA A 41 2.42 13.58 -4.20
C ALA A 41 3.16 12.44 -4.92
N GLN A 42 4.28 12.75 -5.59
CA GLN A 42 5.14 11.74 -6.19
C GLN A 42 5.74 10.81 -5.12
N LEU A 43 6.23 11.37 -4.01
CA LEU A 43 6.85 10.58 -2.94
C LEU A 43 5.85 9.62 -2.27
N PHE A 44 4.59 10.04 -2.08
CA PHE A 44 3.53 9.14 -1.60
C PHE A 44 3.24 7.98 -2.56
N GLY A 45 3.40 8.20 -3.87
CA GLY A 45 3.30 7.12 -4.87
C GLY A 45 4.38 6.05 -4.69
N GLU A 46 5.58 6.43 -4.24
CA GLU A 46 6.70 5.50 -4.03
C GLU A 46 6.62 4.73 -2.70
N LEU A 47 5.81 5.19 -1.74
CA LEU A 47 5.60 4.48 -0.46
C LEU A 47 4.79 3.17 -0.60
N ALA A 48 4.17 2.93 -1.76
CA ALA A 48 3.37 1.74 -2.02
C ALA A 48 4.06 0.85 -3.08
N PRO A 49 4.76 -0.24 -2.69
CA PRO A 49 5.36 -1.14 -3.65
C PRO A 49 4.30 -1.74 -4.59
N PRO A 50 4.51 -1.67 -5.92
CA PRO A 50 3.67 -2.41 -6.85
C PRO A 50 3.64 -3.90 -6.46
N GLY A 51 2.45 -4.49 -6.38
CA GLY A 51 2.27 -5.90 -6.06
C GLY A 51 2.20 -6.26 -4.57
N ALA A 52 2.55 -5.37 -3.63
CA ALA A 52 2.34 -5.61 -2.20
C ALA A 52 0.85 -5.76 -1.85
N THR A 53 -0.02 -5.01 -2.53
CA THR A 53 -1.48 -5.13 -2.44
C THR A 53 -1.97 -6.52 -2.85
N ASN A 54 -1.37 -7.11 -3.87
CA ASN A 54 -1.71 -8.46 -4.34
C ASN A 54 -1.18 -9.54 -3.37
N ALA A 55 -0.04 -9.33 -2.72
CA ALA A 55 0.48 -10.25 -1.71
C ALA A 55 -0.35 -10.22 -0.40
N LEU A 56 -0.83 -9.03 0.01
CA LEU A 56 -1.72 -8.87 1.16
C LEU A 56 -3.07 -9.57 0.96
N LEU A 57 -3.57 -9.59 -0.28
CA LEU A 57 -4.76 -10.33 -0.69
C LEU A 57 -4.60 -11.85 -0.50
N LEU A 58 -3.42 -12.40 -0.78
CA LEU A 58 -3.15 -13.84 -0.64
C LEU A 58 -3.02 -14.27 0.83
N SER A 59 -2.47 -13.41 1.69
CA SER A 59 -2.19 -13.74 3.08
C SER A 59 -3.38 -13.58 4.03
N SER A 60 -4.35 -12.73 3.66
CA SER A 60 -5.48 -12.38 4.54
C SER A 60 -6.86 -12.45 3.87
N GLY A 61 -6.93 -12.68 2.55
CA GLY A 61 -8.19 -12.69 1.80
C GLY A 61 -8.91 -11.33 1.75
N LEU A 62 -8.29 -10.27 2.28
CA LEU A 62 -8.88 -8.94 2.42
C LEU A 62 -8.03 -7.92 1.65
N SER A 63 -8.64 -7.24 0.66
CA SER A 63 -8.04 -6.08 0.01
C SER A 63 -8.16 -4.89 0.95
N LEU A 64 -7.04 -4.44 1.53
CA LEU A 64 -7.01 -3.09 2.09
C LEU A 64 -6.95 -2.10 0.92
N PRO A 65 -7.77 -1.03 0.93
CA PRO A 65 -7.65 0.03 -0.06
C PRO A 65 -6.24 0.60 0.00
N ALA A 66 -5.58 0.72 -1.16
CA ALA A 66 -4.31 1.43 -1.28
C ALA A 66 -4.53 2.87 -0.84
N THR A 67 -4.15 3.21 0.39
CA THR A 67 -4.38 4.51 1.02
C THR A 67 -3.47 5.61 0.46
N SER A 68 -2.55 5.29 -0.45
CA SER A 68 -1.58 6.23 -1.01
C SER A 68 -2.20 7.24 -1.99
N ALA A 69 -3.31 6.91 -2.66
CA ALA A 69 -3.87 7.77 -3.72
C ALA A 69 -4.75 8.93 -3.21
N ALA A 70 -5.15 8.95 -1.93
CA ALA A 70 -6.11 9.92 -1.39
C ALA A 70 -5.47 11.03 -0.54
N ILE A 71 -4.15 11.03 -0.34
CA ILE A 71 -3.44 12.14 0.33
C ILE A 71 -3.19 13.25 -0.71
N GLY A 72 -4.28 13.69 -1.35
CA GLY A 72 -4.33 14.78 -2.29
C GLY A 72 -4.92 16.02 -1.63
N ALA A 73 -4.16 16.67 -0.74
CA ALA A 73 -4.33 18.07 -0.34
C ALA A 73 -3.23 18.43 0.68
N SER A 74 -2.62 19.59 0.51
CA SER A 74 -1.55 20.17 1.32
C SER A 74 -1.76 19.97 2.83
N CYS A 75 -1.00 19.05 3.42
CA CYS A 75 -0.98 18.84 4.86
C CYS A 75 -0.31 20.06 5.52
N PRO A 76 -0.97 20.83 6.42
CA PRO A 76 -0.34 21.96 7.08
C PRO A 76 0.88 21.53 7.90
N TYR A 77 1.92 22.37 7.89
CA TYR A 77 3.08 22.19 8.76
C TYR A 77 2.73 22.57 10.20
N ASP A 78 2.96 21.66 11.13
CA ASP A 78 2.91 21.90 12.56
C ASP A 78 4.33 22.06 13.12
N ALA A 79 4.64 23.28 13.57
CA ALA A 79 5.96 23.62 14.09
C ALA A 79 6.28 22.91 15.43
N ALA A 80 5.27 22.49 16.20
CA ALA A 80 5.49 21.81 17.46
C ALA A 80 6.01 20.38 17.27
N SER A 81 5.38 19.62 16.37
CA SER A 81 5.82 18.26 16.01
C SER A 81 6.83 18.22 14.87
N LYS A 82 7.16 19.37 14.26
CA LYS A 82 8.00 19.51 13.06
C LYS A 82 7.57 18.59 11.91
N SER A 83 6.26 18.45 11.75
CA SER A 83 5.66 17.51 10.81
C SER A 83 4.55 18.18 10.02
N PHE A 84 4.34 17.72 8.80
CA PHE A 84 3.15 18.05 8.02
C PHE A 84 2.04 17.09 8.42
N VAL A 85 0.93 17.62 8.95
CA VAL A 85 -0.17 16.81 9.50
C VAL A 85 -1.36 16.89 8.56
N CYS A 86 -1.71 15.76 7.95
CA CYS A 86 -2.80 15.72 6.99
C CYS A 86 -4.15 15.65 7.71
N ALA A 87 -5.17 16.28 7.12
CA ALA A 87 -6.53 16.12 7.61
C ALA A 87 -6.95 14.64 7.56
N PRO A 88 -7.63 14.11 8.60
CA PRO A 88 -8.14 12.74 8.57
C PRO A 88 -9.06 12.50 7.36
N VAL A 89 -8.86 11.40 6.65
CA VAL A 89 -9.72 10.98 5.53
C VAL A 89 -10.54 9.78 5.99
N THR A 90 -11.87 9.87 5.89
CA THR A 90 -12.77 8.78 6.26
C THR A 90 -13.51 8.25 5.04
N SER A 91 -13.50 6.93 4.87
CA SER A 91 -14.22 6.23 3.80
C SER A 91 -14.65 4.85 4.27
N ASN A 92 -15.89 4.44 3.97
CA ASN A 92 -16.45 3.14 4.35
C ASN A 92 -16.29 2.78 5.84
N GLY A 93 -16.42 3.76 6.73
CA GLY A 93 -16.29 3.56 8.18
C GLY A 93 -14.86 3.40 8.69
N LEU A 94 -13.85 3.59 7.83
CA LEU A 94 -12.44 3.60 8.16
C LEU A 94 -11.89 5.02 8.06
N THR A 95 -11.21 5.48 9.10
CA THR A 95 -10.52 6.76 9.17
C THR A 95 -9.03 6.54 9.07
N VAL A 96 -8.39 7.22 8.13
CA VAL A 96 -6.94 7.26 7.95
C VAL A 96 -6.42 8.62 8.37
N THR A 97 -5.39 8.63 9.21
CA THR A 97 -4.62 9.84 9.54
C THR A 97 -3.19 9.64 9.11
N THR A 98 -2.60 10.66 8.51
CA THR A 98 -1.21 10.62 8.03
C THR A 98 -0.48 11.88 8.45
N SER A 99 0.78 11.71 8.83
CA SER A 99 1.72 12.80 9.03
C SER A 99 3.06 12.44 8.38
N TYR A 100 3.83 13.44 7.96
CA TYR A 100 5.15 13.20 7.40
C TYR A 100 6.14 14.30 7.79
N GLN A 101 7.42 13.97 7.72
CA GLN A 101 8.54 14.87 7.94
C GLN A 101 9.45 14.83 6.70
N LEU A 102 9.88 15.99 6.25
CA LEU A 102 10.94 16.12 5.24
C LEU A 102 12.25 16.25 6.00
N LEU A 103 13.22 15.37 5.73
CA LEU A 103 14.46 15.28 6.48
C LEU A 103 15.63 15.75 5.63
N ASP A 104 16.58 16.48 6.24
CA ASP A 104 17.84 16.83 5.60
C ASP A 104 18.83 15.64 5.58
N ALA A 105 20.01 15.83 5.00
CA ALA A 105 21.06 14.81 4.93
C ALA A 105 21.59 14.37 6.32
N ALA A 106 21.37 15.17 7.38
CA ALA A 106 21.71 14.83 8.75
C ALA A 106 20.55 14.14 9.50
N GLY A 107 19.43 13.86 8.82
CA GLY A 107 18.24 13.25 9.41
C GLY A 107 17.40 14.21 10.24
N LYS A 108 17.59 15.53 10.11
CA LYS A 108 16.82 16.52 10.86
C LYS A 108 15.55 16.93 10.11
N PRO A 109 14.39 17.03 10.78
CA PRO A 109 13.19 17.60 10.19
C PRO A 109 13.40 19.04 9.73
N GLN A 110 13.03 19.29 8.47
CA GLN A 110 12.97 20.61 7.86
C GLN A 110 11.61 21.26 8.17
N ASP A 111 11.56 22.58 8.00
CA ASP A 111 10.34 23.35 8.19
C ASP A 111 9.44 23.35 6.93
N ALA A 112 8.39 24.17 6.97
CA ALA A 112 7.44 24.32 5.87
C ALA A 112 8.07 24.77 4.54
N SER A 113 9.29 25.33 4.57
CA SER A 113 10.02 25.86 3.41
C SER A 113 11.10 24.90 2.86
N ALA A 114 10.99 23.61 3.17
CA ALA A 114 11.91 22.58 2.69
C ALA A 114 12.12 22.61 1.16
N ASP A 115 13.39 22.66 0.75
CA ASP A 115 13.80 22.65 -0.66
C ASP A 115 14.13 21.22 -1.10
N ARG A 116 13.81 20.89 -2.35
CA ARG A 116 14.11 19.57 -2.93
C ARG A 116 15.61 19.24 -2.92
N ARG A 117 16.50 20.23 -3.01
CA ARG A 117 17.96 20.07 -3.01
C ARG A 117 18.56 19.80 -1.62
N THR A 118 17.81 20.08 -0.55
CA THR A 118 18.24 19.83 0.83
C THR A 118 17.53 18.65 1.46
N THR A 119 16.41 18.20 0.88
CA THR A 119 15.62 17.08 1.36
C THR A 119 16.20 15.74 0.93
N ALA A 120 16.75 14.99 1.90
CA ALA A 120 17.39 13.70 1.68
C ALA A 120 16.47 12.51 1.95
N ALA A 121 15.44 12.68 2.78
CA ALA A 121 14.48 11.63 3.07
C ALA A 121 13.09 12.19 3.42
N MET A 122 12.08 11.33 3.35
CA MET A 122 10.73 11.58 3.83
C MET A 122 10.36 10.47 4.81
N HIS A 123 10.05 10.84 6.05
CA HIS A 123 9.51 9.92 7.05
C HIS A 123 8.00 10.12 7.13
N THR A 124 7.23 9.03 7.11
CA THR A 124 5.77 9.03 7.07
C THR A 124 5.22 8.10 8.12
N VAL A 125 4.29 8.61 8.92
CA VAL A 125 3.51 7.82 9.87
C VAL A 125 2.05 7.93 9.50
N SER A 126 1.40 6.79 9.31
CA SER A 126 -0.03 6.69 9.03
C SER A 126 -0.69 5.75 10.02
N THR A 127 -1.93 6.03 10.39
CA THR A 127 -2.78 5.09 11.13
C THR A 127 -4.11 4.96 10.43
N ILE A 128 -4.68 3.76 10.49
CA ILE A 128 -6.03 3.47 10.05
C ILE A 128 -6.82 2.94 11.25
N SER A 129 -8.05 3.39 11.43
CA SER A 129 -8.92 2.87 12.48
C SER A 129 -10.37 2.99 12.06
N GLY A 130 -11.21 2.05 12.46
CA GLY A 130 -12.65 2.15 12.23
C GLY A 130 -13.33 0.80 12.15
N THR A 131 -14.59 0.82 11.70
CA THR A 131 -15.38 -0.40 11.52
C THR A 131 -15.89 -0.45 10.09
N LEU A 132 -15.43 -1.45 9.35
CA LEU A 132 -15.95 -1.80 8.04
C LEU A 132 -17.15 -2.72 8.23
N THR A 133 -18.31 -2.33 7.69
CA THR A 133 -19.48 -3.21 7.67
C THR A 133 -19.56 -3.88 6.30
N LEU A 134 -19.40 -5.20 6.26
CA LEU A 134 -19.57 -5.96 5.04
C LEU A 134 -21.08 -6.09 4.74
N PRO A 135 -21.57 -5.52 3.62
CA PRO A 135 -22.97 -5.69 3.24
C PRO A 135 -23.21 -7.15 2.83
N PRO A 136 -24.42 -7.68 3.03
CA PRO A 136 -24.79 -8.98 2.49
C PRO A 136 -24.72 -8.92 0.96
N GLY A 137 -23.78 -9.65 0.36
CA GLY A 137 -23.57 -9.66 -1.08
C GLY A 137 -24.44 -10.69 -1.79
N THR A 138 -24.76 -10.45 -3.07
CA THR A 138 -25.29 -11.48 -3.97
C THR A 138 -24.15 -12.44 -4.36
N GLY A 139 -23.85 -13.41 -3.49
CA GLY A 139 -22.84 -14.46 -3.75
C GLY A 139 -21.73 -14.57 -2.72
N THR A 140 -21.59 -13.62 -1.79
CA THR A 140 -20.77 -13.77 -0.59
C THR A 140 -21.68 -13.96 0.61
N THR A 141 -21.52 -15.07 1.33
CA THR A 141 -22.32 -15.39 2.52
C THR A 141 -21.83 -14.66 3.78
N ALA A 142 -20.82 -13.80 3.65
CA ALA A 142 -20.17 -13.03 4.72
C ALA A 142 -20.83 -11.64 4.91
N ALA A 143 -21.42 -11.38 6.07
CA ALA A 143 -21.96 -10.06 6.43
C ALA A 143 -21.70 -9.74 7.90
N GLY A 144 -21.40 -8.48 8.23
CA GLY A 144 -21.17 -8.06 9.61
C GLY A 144 -20.01 -7.07 9.78
N PRO A 145 -19.84 -6.54 11.01
CA PRO A 145 -18.82 -5.55 11.30
C PRO A 145 -17.45 -6.19 11.50
N LEU A 146 -16.44 -5.58 10.87
CA LEU A 146 -15.02 -5.82 11.09
C LEU A 146 -14.38 -4.54 11.59
N THR A 147 -13.89 -4.55 12.82
CA THR A 147 -13.06 -3.48 13.36
C THR A 147 -11.64 -3.64 12.82
N ILE A 148 -11.11 -2.57 12.24
CA ILE A 148 -9.78 -2.51 11.68
C ILE A 148 -9.00 -1.45 12.45
N SER A 149 -7.78 -1.78 12.86
CA SER A 149 -6.83 -0.83 13.42
C SER A 149 -5.45 -1.13 12.87
N GLY A 150 -4.74 -0.12 12.37
CA GLY A 150 -3.41 -0.30 11.85
C GLY A 150 -2.55 0.94 11.98
N LYS A 151 -1.25 0.72 11.92
CA LYS A 151 -0.21 1.76 11.96
C LYS A 151 0.85 1.41 10.93
N GLN A 152 1.35 2.42 10.25
CA GLN A 152 2.45 2.34 9.30
C GLN A 152 3.46 3.42 9.64
N ASP A 153 4.74 3.06 9.58
CA ASP A 153 5.88 3.92 9.87
C ASP A 153 6.97 3.61 8.82
N MET A 154 7.15 4.53 7.88
CA MET A 154 7.95 4.33 6.67
C MET A 154 8.91 5.50 6.46
N THR A 155 10.12 5.21 5.99
CA THR A 155 11.11 6.19 5.57
C THR A 155 11.54 5.90 4.14
N LEU A 156 11.34 6.89 3.27
CA LEU A 156 11.89 6.91 1.92
C LEU A 156 13.13 7.80 1.92
N SER A 157 14.32 7.21 1.77
CA SER A 157 15.61 7.91 1.77
C SER A 157 16.23 7.97 0.38
N GLY A 158 17.30 8.76 0.22
CA GLY A 158 18.04 8.85 -1.04
C GLY A 158 17.46 9.87 -2.03
N LEU A 159 16.59 10.78 -1.58
CA LEU A 159 15.86 11.73 -2.44
C LEU A 159 16.75 12.74 -3.19
N LEU A 160 18.02 12.87 -2.79
CA LEU A 160 19.03 13.68 -3.49
C LEU A 160 19.78 12.91 -4.58
N GLY A 161 19.56 11.60 -4.68
CA GLY A 161 20.23 10.69 -5.59
C GLY A 161 19.31 10.11 -6.66
N PRO A 162 19.86 9.29 -7.57
CA PRO A 162 19.09 8.64 -8.64
C PRO A 162 18.30 7.41 -8.17
N THR A 163 18.39 7.05 -6.89
CA THR A 163 17.75 5.88 -6.31
C THR A 163 17.19 6.22 -4.95
N HIS A 164 15.96 5.78 -4.68
CA HIS A 164 15.30 5.98 -3.41
C HIS A 164 15.17 4.64 -2.69
N THR A 165 15.32 4.62 -1.38
CA THR A 165 15.24 3.39 -0.57
C THR A 165 14.10 3.50 0.43
N LEU A 166 13.18 2.55 0.37
CA LEU A 166 12.04 2.45 1.26
C LEU A 166 12.32 1.43 2.36
N ASN A 167 12.21 1.90 3.60
CA ASN A 167 12.34 1.10 4.81
C ASN A 167 11.16 1.38 5.73
N GLY A 168 10.72 0.39 6.50
CA GLY A 168 9.72 0.64 7.51
C GLY A 168 8.88 -0.58 7.88
N THR A 169 7.85 -0.32 8.67
CA THR A 169 6.95 -1.35 9.16
C THR A 169 5.51 -0.88 9.09
N ALA A 170 4.60 -1.83 8.90
CA ALA A 170 3.17 -1.60 9.06
C ALA A 170 2.56 -2.77 9.82
N THR A 171 1.66 -2.49 10.75
CA THR A 171 0.90 -3.51 11.47
C THR A 171 -0.57 -3.19 11.31
N THR A 172 -1.36 -4.20 10.96
CA THR A 172 -2.82 -4.12 10.88
C THR A 172 -3.43 -5.24 11.70
N THR A 173 -4.45 -4.90 12.46
CA THR A 173 -5.27 -5.81 13.25
C THR A 173 -6.71 -5.72 12.75
N ILE A 174 -7.36 -6.87 12.66
CA ILE A 174 -8.74 -7.01 12.24
C ILE A 174 -9.42 -7.90 13.26
N HIS A 175 -10.49 -7.39 13.86
CA HIS A 175 -11.30 -8.13 14.81
C HIS A 175 -12.77 -7.92 14.47
N GLY A 176 -13.55 -8.99 14.40
CA GLY A 176 -14.98 -8.83 14.23
C GLY A 176 -15.75 -10.14 14.18
N THR A 177 -17.06 -10.01 14.05
CA THR A 177 -17.98 -11.12 13.85
C THR A 177 -18.67 -10.92 12.52
N PHE A 178 -18.70 -11.97 11.71
CA PHE A 178 -19.43 -11.99 10.47
C PHE A 178 -20.23 -13.28 10.36
N THR A 179 -21.42 -13.20 9.80
CA THR A 179 -22.21 -14.38 9.46
C THR A 179 -21.61 -15.02 8.23
N LEU A 180 -21.36 -16.33 8.24
CA LEU A 180 -21.02 -17.12 7.06
C LEU A 180 -22.10 -18.19 6.89
N GLY A 181 -23.01 -17.97 5.94
CA GLY A 181 -24.19 -18.81 5.75
C GLY A 181 -25.19 -18.56 6.88
N SER A 182 -25.57 -19.61 7.62
CA SER A 182 -26.44 -19.49 8.81
C SER A 182 -25.68 -19.31 10.13
N GLY A 183 -24.36 -19.45 10.14
CA GLY A 183 -23.53 -19.37 11.35
C GLY A 183 -22.87 -18.01 11.53
N VAL A 184 -22.65 -17.61 12.79
CA VAL A 184 -21.82 -16.44 13.15
C VAL A 184 -20.40 -16.93 13.43
N THR A 185 -19.41 -16.30 12.82
CA THR A 185 -17.98 -16.63 12.98
C THR A 185 -17.22 -15.38 13.42
N THR A 186 -16.26 -15.56 14.32
CA THR A 186 -15.31 -14.53 14.72
C THR A 186 -14.07 -14.56 13.82
N LEU A 187 -13.61 -13.40 13.38
CA LEU A 187 -12.29 -13.22 12.77
C LEU A 187 -11.41 -12.46 13.75
N ASN A 188 -10.24 -13.02 14.02
CA ASN A 188 -9.11 -12.26 14.57
C ASN A 188 -7.95 -12.42 13.62
N ALA A 189 -7.43 -11.32 13.10
CA ALA A 189 -6.24 -11.32 12.27
C ALA A 189 -5.30 -10.21 12.70
N THR A 190 -4.00 -10.49 12.64
CA THR A 190 -2.93 -9.50 12.80
C THR A 190 -1.93 -9.75 11.71
N THR A 191 -1.53 -8.70 11.02
CA THR A 191 -0.54 -8.74 9.94
C THR A 191 0.50 -7.67 10.21
N THR A 192 1.78 -8.05 10.16
CA THR A 192 2.91 -7.14 10.23
C THR A 192 3.70 -7.24 8.94
N GLN A 193 3.80 -6.12 8.24
CA GLN A 193 4.64 -5.95 7.07
C GLN A 193 5.93 -5.23 7.47
N THR A 194 7.06 -5.73 6.97
CA THR A 194 8.37 -5.09 7.11
C THR A 194 8.95 -4.88 5.73
N MET A 195 9.34 -3.66 5.41
CA MET A 195 10.12 -3.34 4.21
C MET A 195 11.58 -3.13 4.61
N ARG A 196 12.48 -3.85 3.98
CA ARG A 196 13.93 -3.73 4.18
C ARG A 196 14.62 -3.45 2.86
N ASP A 197 15.21 -2.27 2.79
CA ASP A 197 16.06 -1.80 1.69
C ASP A 197 15.41 -1.99 0.32
N VAL A 198 14.12 -1.66 0.21
CA VAL A 198 13.39 -1.72 -1.06
C VAL A 198 13.81 -0.53 -1.90
N VAL A 199 14.68 -0.75 -2.87
CA VAL A 199 15.31 0.32 -3.66
C VAL A 199 14.54 0.54 -4.96
N TYR A 200 14.12 1.76 -5.22
CA TYR A 200 13.52 2.21 -6.48
C TYR A 200 14.53 3.06 -7.25
N PRO A 201 14.56 2.98 -8.59
CA PRO A 201 15.13 4.08 -9.36
C PRO A 201 14.25 5.32 -9.16
N ALA A 202 14.85 6.50 -9.04
CA ALA A 202 14.13 7.76 -8.95
C ALA A 202 13.17 7.86 -10.16
N ALA A 203 11.91 8.21 -9.91
CA ALA A 203 10.89 8.18 -10.95
C ALA A 203 11.31 9.02 -12.16
N THR A 204 11.47 8.37 -13.32
CA THR A 204 11.64 9.03 -14.61
C THR A 204 10.31 9.00 -15.36
N THR A 205 9.97 10.10 -16.03
CA THR A 205 8.72 10.23 -16.77
C THR A 205 8.60 9.11 -17.81
N GLY A 206 7.57 8.27 -17.68
CA GLY A 206 7.20 7.28 -18.71
C GLY A 206 7.77 5.87 -18.57
N ALA A 207 8.55 5.55 -17.52
CA ALA A 207 9.05 4.19 -17.28
C ALA A 207 8.48 3.59 -15.98
N PRO A 208 7.96 2.35 -15.99
CA PRO A 208 7.62 1.65 -14.75
C PRO A 208 8.90 1.33 -13.97
N SER A 209 9.07 1.96 -12.81
CA SER A 209 10.20 1.75 -11.89
C SER A 209 9.93 0.58 -10.96
N TYR A 210 10.37 -0.62 -11.34
CA TYR A 210 10.36 -1.76 -10.41
C TYR A 210 11.47 -1.61 -9.38
N PRO A 211 11.31 -2.17 -8.16
CA PRO A 211 12.39 -2.17 -7.21
C PRO A 211 13.61 -2.94 -7.73
N THR A 212 14.79 -2.34 -7.62
CA THR A 212 16.08 -2.91 -8.03
C THR A 212 16.61 -3.94 -7.03
N SER A 213 16.25 -3.79 -5.76
CA SER A 213 16.64 -4.69 -4.68
C SER A 213 15.70 -4.56 -3.48
N GLY A 214 15.93 -5.42 -2.49
CA GLY A 214 15.27 -5.34 -1.19
C GLY A 214 14.29 -6.47 -0.95
N THR A 215 13.66 -6.42 0.22
CA THR A 215 12.70 -7.42 0.66
C THR A 215 11.49 -6.79 1.32
N VAL A 216 10.33 -7.41 1.09
CA VAL A 216 9.11 -7.16 1.86
C VAL A 216 8.73 -8.47 2.54
N THR A 217 8.68 -8.45 3.86
CA THR A 217 8.22 -9.57 4.67
C THR A 217 6.83 -9.25 5.21
N ILE A 218 5.92 -10.22 5.17
CA ILE A 218 4.59 -10.11 5.77
C ILE A 218 4.38 -11.31 6.68
N ASP A 219 4.30 -11.05 7.97
CA ASP A 219 3.96 -12.04 9.00
C ASP A 219 2.50 -11.86 9.40
N GLY A 220 1.72 -12.91 9.33
CA GLY A 220 0.30 -12.90 9.66
C GLY A 220 -0.07 -13.97 10.66
N THR A 221 -1.05 -13.67 11.50
CA THR A 221 -1.75 -14.64 12.32
C THR A 221 -3.24 -14.44 12.13
N SER A 222 -4.00 -15.49 11.85
CA SER A 222 -5.45 -15.40 11.69
C SER A 222 -6.15 -16.56 12.39
N SER A 223 -7.32 -16.32 12.98
CA SER A 223 -8.16 -17.36 13.57
C SER A 223 -9.61 -17.15 13.16
N PHE A 224 -10.30 -18.24 12.84
CA PHE A 224 -11.72 -18.25 12.48
C PHE A 224 -12.52 -19.05 13.51
N GLY A 225 -13.54 -18.43 14.10
CA GLY A 225 -14.32 -19.01 15.20
C GLY A 225 -13.55 -19.04 16.52
N THR A 226 -14.11 -19.72 17.51
CA THR A 226 -13.56 -19.77 18.89
C THR A 226 -12.78 -21.05 19.20
N ALA A 227 -12.83 -22.05 18.32
CA ALA A 227 -12.30 -23.39 18.57
C ALA A 227 -11.15 -23.80 17.64
N ALA A 228 -10.94 -23.10 16.51
CA ALA A 228 -9.86 -23.42 15.58
C ALA A 228 -8.54 -22.78 16.03
N PRO A 229 -7.40 -23.48 15.93
CA PRO A 229 -6.09 -22.88 16.18
C PRO A 229 -5.82 -21.76 15.17
N ALA A 230 -5.07 -20.75 15.61
CA ALA A 230 -4.64 -19.69 14.72
C ALA A 230 -3.71 -20.24 13.63
N VAL A 231 -3.93 -19.81 12.40
CA VAL A 231 -3.08 -20.05 11.25
C VAL A 231 -2.06 -18.93 11.16
N THR A 232 -0.78 -19.29 11.15
CA THR A 232 0.33 -18.37 10.91
C THR A 232 0.69 -18.38 9.43
N THR A 233 0.92 -17.19 8.87
CA THR A 233 1.40 -16.97 7.52
C THR A 233 2.72 -16.21 7.56
N HIS A 234 3.66 -16.59 6.71
CA HIS A 234 4.94 -15.89 6.52
C HIS A 234 5.18 -15.74 5.03
N LEU A 235 5.15 -14.50 4.53
CA LEU A 235 5.41 -14.20 3.13
C LEU A 235 6.69 -13.39 3.02
N VAL A 236 7.56 -13.79 2.09
CA VAL A 236 8.77 -13.05 1.73
C VAL A 236 8.75 -12.76 0.24
N MET A 237 8.77 -11.48 -0.07
CA MET A 237 8.89 -10.96 -1.42
C MET A 237 10.29 -10.38 -1.60
N THR A 238 11.02 -10.86 -2.60
CA THR A 238 12.41 -10.43 -2.86
C THR A 238 12.54 -9.80 -4.24
N PHE A 239 13.03 -8.56 -4.26
CA PHE A 239 13.25 -7.81 -5.49
C PHE A 239 14.68 -7.98 -6.00
N ASN A 240 14.81 -8.08 -7.32
CA ASN A 240 16.07 -8.34 -8.01
C ASN A 240 16.27 -7.43 -9.24
N GLY A 241 15.52 -6.33 -9.33
CA GLY A 241 15.59 -5.39 -10.45
C GLY A 241 14.99 -5.86 -11.76
N THR A 242 14.21 -6.94 -11.72
CA THR A 242 13.37 -7.34 -12.84
C THR A 242 11.90 -7.03 -12.56
N SER A 243 11.07 -7.06 -13.59
CA SER A 243 9.62 -7.00 -13.45
C SER A 243 9.02 -8.25 -12.80
N THR A 244 9.80 -9.32 -12.59
CA THR A 244 9.33 -10.57 -12.02
C THR A 244 9.91 -10.77 -10.62
N VAL A 245 9.02 -10.87 -9.65
CA VAL A 245 9.37 -10.97 -8.24
C VAL A 245 9.06 -12.38 -7.74
N THR A 246 9.97 -12.94 -6.94
CA THR A 246 9.70 -14.18 -6.21
C THR A 246 8.95 -13.85 -4.94
N LEU A 247 7.86 -14.58 -4.71
CA LEU A 247 7.15 -14.65 -3.45
C LEU A 247 7.32 -16.05 -2.87
N THR A 248 7.80 -16.15 -1.63
CA THR A 248 7.75 -17.40 -0.86
C THR A 248 6.70 -17.23 0.23
N MET A 249 5.75 -18.15 0.30
CA MET A 249 4.65 -18.12 1.26
C MET A 249 4.64 -19.40 2.06
N SER A 250 4.71 -19.27 3.39
CA SER A 250 4.58 -20.39 4.32
C SER A 250 3.30 -20.22 5.15
N THR A 251 2.39 -21.19 5.05
CA THR A 251 1.09 -21.17 5.74
C THR A 251 0.84 -22.52 6.39
N GLY A 252 0.62 -22.54 7.71
CA GLY A 252 0.26 -23.77 8.43
C GLY A 252 1.27 -24.93 8.28
N GLY A 253 2.55 -24.63 8.04
CA GLY A 253 3.61 -25.61 7.84
C GLY A 253 3.92 -25.99 6.38
N SER A 254 3.10 -25.58 5.42
CA SER A 254 3.36 -25.75 3.99
C SER A 254 4.05 -24.51 3.41
N THR A 255 5.01 -24.69 2.50
CA THR A 255 5.67 -23.57 1.80
C THR A 255 5.43 -23.67 0.30
N GLU A 256 4.96 -22.59 -0.30
CA GLU A 256 4.79 -22.44 -1.74
C GLU A 256 5.66 -21.31 -2.26
N ARG A 257 6.09 -21.44 -3.52
CA ARG A 257 6.82 -20.39 -4.22
C ARG A 257 5.99 -19.90 -5.39
N CYS A 258 5.72 -18.61 -5.39
CA CYS A 258 4.98 -17.93 -6.44
C CYS A 258 5.85 -16.90 -7.16
N THR A 259 5.45 -16.55 -8.36
CA THR A 259 6.04 -15.48 -9.15
C THR A 259 4.99 -14.43 -9.47
N ILE A 260 5.35 -13.16 -9.32
CA ILE A 260 4.48 -12.02 -9.62
C ILE A 260 5.16 -11.18 -10.69
N ASN A 261 4.42 -10.87 -11.75
CA ASN A 261 4.89 -9.91 -12.76
C ASN A 261 4.32 -8.52 -12.45
N LEU A 262 5.18 -7.63 -11.99
CA LEU A 262 4.86 -6.25 -11.63
C LEU A 262 4.46 -5.39 -12.85
N ALA A 263 4.90 -5.76 -14.05
CA ALA A 263 4.57 -5.04 -15.27
C ALA A 263 3.11 -5.22 -15.68
N THR A 264 2.60 -6.44 -15.53
CA THR A 264 1.23 -6.79 -15.93
C THR A 264 0.26 -6.77 -14.76
N GLN A 265 0.77 -6.75 -13.52
CA GLN A 265 0.00 -6.92 -12.29
C GLN A 265 -0.87 -8.19 -12.33
N ALA A 266 -0.43 -9.19 -13.10
CA ALA A 266 -1.15 -10.46 -13.23
C ALA A 266 -1.20 -11.20 -11.89
N PRO A 267 -2.21 -12.07 -11.68
CA PRO A 267 -2.25 -12.93 -10.51
C PRO A 267 -0.95 -13.73 -10.34
N PRO A 268 -0.51 -13.99 -9.10
CA PRO A 268 0.67 -14.80 -8.84
C PRO A 268 0.55 -16.20 -9.46
N VAL A 269 1.63 -16.69 -10.05
CA VAL A 269 1.74 -18.07 -10.52
C VAL A 269 2.52 -18.87 -9.49
N CYS A 270 1.85 -19.78 -8.79
CA CYS A 270 2.41 -20.58 -7.71
C CYS A 270 2.73 -22.00 -8.18
N THR A 271 3.87 -22.52 -7.75
CA THR A 271 4.23 -23.93 -7.87
C THR A 271 4.30 -24.54 -6.48
N ALA A 272 3.67 -25.69 -6.29
CA ALA A 272 3.79 -26.46 -5.05
C ALA A 272 5.27 -26.78 -4.80
N GLY A 273 5.74 -26.51 -3.58
CA GLY A 273 7.08 -26.83 -3.09
C GLY A 273 7.20 -28.26 -2.60
#